data_AF-A0AAD9SPH6-F1
#
_entry.id   AF-A0AAD9SPH6-F1
#
_cell.length_a   1.000
_cell.length_b   1.000
_cell.length_c   1.000
_cell.angle_alpha   90.00
_cell.angle_beta   90.00
_cell.angle_gamma   90.00
#
_symmetry.space_group_name_H-M   'P 1'
#
loop_
_entity.id
_entity.type
_entity.pdbx_description
1 polymer ?
#
loop_
_entity_poly.entity_id
_entity_poly.type
_entity_poly.pdbx_seq_one_letter_code
_entity_poly.pdbx_strand_id
1 'polypeptide(L)'
;MTTAFRFLALPGEIRAMVYREALVPTTPEGLKEDLCSLAQPPLARVSRQLRAEAIPIFYGENDFVIRIENHSIRPVFNQERRRGVDVAYKRYIAMFEAFSASGSDGPGTSCISHIKSILVTYDHYHHNGDSSTIGFYLNYSKPGPYELPDWVRICESVVDWADFTTVRTALLNELGAWVLEETITLLELFPRARLAAMLWFCAKECPLAAKHVELWYDELDYFYRDDSDS
;
A
#
# COMPACT_ATOMS: atom_id res chain seq x y z
N MET A 1 11.56 -41.57 -21.97
CA MET A 1 10.85 -41.59 -20.67
C MET A 1 11.26 -40.36 -19.90
N THR A 2 10.36 -39.41 -19.67
CA THR A 2 10.61 -38.26 -18.79
C THR A 2 10.35 -38.70 -17.35
N THR A 3 11.42 -38.77 -16.55
CA THR A 3 11.30 -39.02 -15.12
C THR A 3 10.72 -37.78 -14.43
N ALA A 4 9.74 -37.98 -13.55
CA ALA A 4 9.12 -36.88 -12.80
C ALA A 4 10.13 -36.28 -11.82
N PHE A 5 10.32 -34.96 -11.90
CA PHE A 5 11.18 -34.22 -10.99
C PHE A 5 10.49 -34.04 -9.62
N ARG A 6 11.19 -34.41 -8.53
CA ARG A 6 10.67 -34.29 -7.16
C ARG A 6 11.12 -32.98 -6.52
N PHE A 7 10.43 -31.90 -6.83
CA PHE A 7 10.77 -30.55 -6.32
C PHE A 7 10.92 -30.48 -4.79
N LEU A 8 10.01 -31.11 -4.03
CA LEU A 8 10.07 -31.12 -2.56
C LEU A 8 11.21 -31.96 -1.97
N ALA A 9 11.91 -32.76 -2.79
CA ALA A 9 13.09 -33.50 -2.37
C ALA A 9 14.38 -32.66 -2.44
N LEU A 10 14.33 -31.46 -3.04
CA LEU A 10 15.44 -30.51 -3.01
C LEU A 10 15.69 -30.01 -1.58
N PRO A 11 16.92 -29.59 -1.21
CA PRO A 11 17.17 -28.85 0.02
C PRO A 11 16.33 -27.57 0.12
N GLY A 12 16.03 -27.13 1.34
CA GLY A 12 15.18 -25.96 1.57
C GLY A 12 15.75 -24.68 0.97
N GLU A 13 17.08 -24.54 0.99
CA GLU A 13 17.83 -23.42 0.42
C GLU A 13 17.64 -23.34 -1.09
N ILE A 14 17.71 -24.48 -1.79
CA ILE A 14 17.50 -24.54 -3.25
C ILE A 14 16.04 -24.23 -3.58
N ARG A 15 15.09 -24.74 -2.79
CA ARG A 15 13.67 -24.37 -2.96
C ARG A 15 13.46 -22.87 -2.77
N ALA A 16 14.09 -22.26 -1.77
CA ALA A 16 14.01 -20.83 -1.52
C ALA A 16 14.58 -20.00 -2.68
N MET A 17 15.67 -20.44 -3.33
CA MET A 17 16.17 -19.81 -4.56
C MET A 17 15.13 -19.86 -5.68
N VAL A 18 14.52 -21.02 -5.90
CA VAL A 18 13.45 -21.16 -6.91
C VAL A 18 12.23 -20.29 -6.57
N TYR A 19 11.85 -20.20 -5.30
CA TYR A 19 10.75 -19.34 -4.88
C TYR A 19 11.03 -17.86 -5.13
N ARG A 20 12.25 -17.37 -4.84
CA ARG A 20 12.60 -15.97 -5.11
C ARG A 20 12.46 -15.64 -6.59
N GLU A 21 13.01 -16.51 -7.45
CA GLU A 21 12.89 -16.32 -8.90
C GLU A 21 11.44 -16.36 -9.39
N ALA A 22 10.58 -17.15 -8.74
CA ALA A 22 9.18 -17.25 -9.13
C ALA A 22 8.26 -16.16 -8.54
N LEU A 23 8.66 -15.53 -7.44
CA LEU A 23 7.78 -14.70 -6.61
C LEU A 23 8.21 -13.24 -6.46
N VAL A 24 9.46 -12.92 -6.81
CA VAL A 24 10.01 -11.56 -6.71
C VAL A 24 10.29 -11.08 -8.14
N PRO A 25 9.31 -10.47 -8.82
CA PRO A 25 9.52 -9.95 -10.16
C PRO A 25 10.62 -8.89 -10.13
N THR A 26 11.53 -9.02 -11.09
CA THR A 26 12.59 -8.06 -11.33
C THR A 26 12.53 -7.61 -12.78
N THR A 27 12.73 -6.30 -12.96
CA THR A 27 12.95 -5.69 -14.27
C THR A 27 14.19 -6.30 -14.95
N PRO A 28 14.37 -6.13 -16.28
CA PRO A 28 15.57 -6.56 -16.97
C PRO A 28 16.88 -6.02 -16.35
N GLU A 29 16.82 -4.87 -15.70
CA GLU A 29 17.92 -4.21 -14.99
C GLU A 29 18.15 -4.76 -13.57
N GLY A 30 17.34 -5.72 -13.12
CA GLY A 30 17.43 -6.35 -11.80
C GLY A 30 16.80 -5.53 -10.67
N LEU A 31 16.03 -4.49 -10.98
CA LEU A 31 15.27 -3.72 -9.99
C LEU A 31 13.95 -4.44 -9.69
N LYS A 32 13.53 -4.44 -8.41
CA LYS A 32 12.24 -5.00 -8.02
C LYS A 32 11.09 -4.21 -8.62
N GLU A 33 10.07 -4.91 -9.07
CA GLU A 33 8.82 -4.29 -9.49
C GLU A 33 7.88 -4.08 -8.31
N ASP A 34 7.21 -2.93 -8.30
CA ASP A 34 6.15 -2.64 -7.35
C ASP A 34 4.92 -3.52 -7.64
N LEU A 35 4.44 -4.24 -6.62
CA LEU A 35 3.26 -5.09 -6.74
C LEU A 35 1.98 -4.33 -6.38
N CYS A 36 1.11 -4.16 -7.36
CA CYS A 36 -0.21 -3.53 -7.18
C CYS A 36 -1.28 -4.44 -6.55
N SER A 37 -0.91 -5.62 -6.04
CA SER A 37 -1.86 -6.60 -5.49
C SER A 37 -1.27 -7.40 -4.34
N LEU A 38 -2.05 -7.51 -3.26
CA LEU A 38 -1.74 -8.38 -2.12
C LEU A 38 -2.21 -9.83 -2.32
N ALA A 39 -2.79 -10.18 -3.48
CA ALA A 39 -3.30 -11.51 -3.73
C ALA A 39 -2.21 -12.57 -3.59
N GLN A 40 -2.52 -13.66 -2.87
CA GLN A 40 -1.55 -14.73 -2.65
C GLN A 40 -1.14 -15.37 -3.99
N PRO A 41 0.16 -15.64 -4.18
CA PRO A 41 0.66 -16.20 -5.43
C PRO A 41 0.10 -17.61 -5.64
N PRO A 42 -0.06 -18.08 -6.90
CA PRO A 42 -0.53 -19.43 -7.21
C PRO A 42 0.25 -20.53 -6.46
N LEU A 43 1.54 -20.33 -6.26
CA LEU A 43 2.42 -21.27 -5.55
C LEU A 43 1.96 -21.54 -4.10
N ALA A 44 1.42 -20.52 -3.42
CA ALA A 44 0.90 -20.62 -2.06
C ALA A 44 -0.45 -21.39 -1.97
N ARG A 45 -1.01 -21.80 -3.11
CA ARG A 45 -2.27 -22.56 -3.22
C ARG A 45 -2.07 -24.04 -3.52
N VAL A 46 -0.84 -24.47 -3.82
CA VAL A 46 -0.55 -25.84 -4.26
C VAL A 46 -0.50 -26.84 -3.10
N SER A 47 0.23 -26.52 -2.03
CA SER A 47 0.32 -27.37 -0.84
C SER A 47 0.61 -26.55 0.41
N ARG A 48 0.34 -27.12 1.60
CA ARG A 48 0.62 -26.45 2.88
C ARG A 48 2.11 -26.15 3.07
N GLN A 49 2.98 -27.06 2.62
CA GLN A 49 4.42 -26.85 2.71
C GLN A 49 4.86 -25.69 1.81
N LEU A 50 4.44 -25.70 0.53
CA LEU A 50 4.78 -24.62 -0.40
C LEU A 50 4.24 -23.28 0.10
N ARG A 51 3.03 -23.25 0.65
CA ARG A 51 2.45 -22.06 1.28
C ARG A 51 3.33 -21.54 2.42
N ALA A 52 3.74 -22.39 3.36
CA ALA A 52 4.54 -21.98 4.51
C ALA A 52 5.92 -21.43 4.09
N GLU A 53 6.50 -21.94 3.00
CA GLU A 53 7.80 -21.49 2.50
C GLU A 53 7.70 -20.26 1.59
N ALA A 54 6.65 -20.15 0.76
CA ALA A 54 6.48 -19.09 -0.23
C ALA A 54 5.94 -17.78 0.35
N ILE A 55 5.02 -17.84 1.33
CA ILE A 55 4.36 -16.66 1.89
C ILE A 55 5.34 -15.65 2.49
N PRO A 56 6.33 -16.06 3.32
CA PRO A 56 7.31 -15.12 3.87
C PRO A 56 8.21 -14.49 2.80
N ILE A 57 8.51 -15.20 1.72
CA ILE A 57 9.31 -14.67 0.60
C ILE A 57 8.47 -13.66 -0.18
N PHE A 58 7.26 -14.04 -0.60
CA PHE A 58 6.40 -13.17 -1.39
C PHE A 58 6.09 -11.85 -0.66
N TYR A 59 5.62 -11.89 0.58
CA TYR A 59 5.29 -10.65 1.29
C TYR A 59 6.52 -9.95 1.88
N GLY A 60 7.59 -10.67 2.22
CA GLY A 60 8.76 -10.10 2.88
C GLY A 60 9.90 -9.65 1.98
N GLU A 61 9.86 -9.99 0.69
CA GLU A 61 10.88 -9.59 -0.28
C GLU A 61 10.31 -8.71 -1.42
N ASN A 62 9.00 -8.51 -1.52
CA ASN A 62 8.39 -7.56 -2.48
C ASN A 62 8.03 -6.22 -1.84
N ASP A 63 7.93 -5.21 -2.71
CA ASP A 63 7.40 -3.88 -2.40
C ASP A 63 5.96 -3.80 -2.93
N PHE A 64 5.03 -3.31 -2.11
CA PHE A 64 3.61 -3.29 -2.46
C PHE A 64 3.09 -1.87 -2.63
N VAL A 65 2.23 -1.68 -3.63
CA VAL A 65 1.55 -0.41 -3.88
C VAL A 65 0.05 -0.65 -3.88
N ILE A 66 -0.68 0.09 -3.07
CA ILE A 66 -2.14 0.10 -3.07
C ILE A 66 -2.59 1.46 -3.59
N ARG A 67 -3.23 1.47 -4.76
CA ARG A 67 -3.82 2.69 -5.32
C ARG A 67 -5.32 2.70 -5.10
N ILE A 68 -5.81 3.77 -4.49
CA ILE A 68 -7.23 3.98 -4.22
C ILE A 68 -7.68 5.12 -5.11
N GLU A 69 -8.12 4.75 -6.31
CA GLU A 69 -8.50 5.71 -7.34
C GLU A 69 -9.94 6.21 -7.10
N ASN A 70 -10.08 7.51 -6.89
CA ASN A 70 -11.37 8.19 -6.89
C ASN A 70 -11.70 8.66 -8.32
N HIS A 71 -12.13 7.74 -9.17
CA HIS A 71 -12.63 8.09 -10.51
C HIS A 71 -13.99 8.81 -10.41
N SER A 72 -13.96 10.09 -10.10
CA SER A 72 -15.09 11.00 -10.31
C SER A 72 -15.07 11.57 -11.74
N ILE A 73 -14.74 10.75 -12.74
CA ILE A 73 -14.51 11.21 -14.14
C ILE A 73 -15.84 11.51 -14.88
N ARG A 74 -17.02 11.27 -14.28
CA ARG A 74 -18.28 11.69 -14.89
C ARG A 74 -18.88 12.90 -14.17
N PRO A 75 -19.25 13.97 -14.89
CA PRO A 75 -19.99 15.09 -14.33
C PRO A 75 -21.42 14.63 -14.09
N VAL A 76 -21.65 13.93 -12.99
CA VAL A 76 -23.00 13.60 -12.54
C VAL A 76 -23.14 14.07 -11.11
N PHE A 77 -24.22 14.83 -10.89
CA PHE A 77 -24.66 15.49 -9.67
C PHE A 77 -24.22 14.80 -8.36
N ASN A 78 -23.85 15.63 -7.36
CA ASN A 78 -23.27 15.37 -6.03
C ASN A 78 -23.54 14.04 -5.27
N GLN A 79 -24.56 13.26 -5.64
CA GLN A 79 -24.84 11.94 -5.05
C GLN A 79 -23.97 10.80 -5.62
N GLU A 80 -23.58 10.84 -6.89
CA GLU A 80 -22.79 9.75 -7.50
C GLU A 80 -21.30 9.83 -7.13
N ARG A 81 -20.76 11.05 -6.93
CA ARG A 81 -19.41 11.28 -6.39
C ARG A 81 -19.17 10.57 -5.06
N ARG A 82 -20.14 10.65 -4.13
CA ARG A 82 -20.05 9.95 -2.83
C ARG A 82 -20.04 8.43 -2.99
N ARG A 83 -20.77 7.89 -3.99
CA ARG A 83 -20.85 6.44 -4.24
C ARG A 83 -19.54 5.85 -4.78
N GLY A 84 -18.85 6.53 -5.70
CA GLY A 84 -17.59 6.04 -6.28
C GLY A 84 -16.49 5.88 -5.24
N VAL A 85 -16.30 6.91 -4.40
CA VAL A 85 -15.33 6.88 -3.29
C VAL A 85 -15.62 5.73 -2.33
N ASP A 86 -16.89 5.54 -1.99
CA ASP A 86 -17.29 4.49 -1.07
C ASP A 86 -16.96 3.10 -1.61
N VAL A 87 -16.99 2.88 -2.92
CA VAL A 87 -16.67 1.58 -3.52
C VAL A 87 -15.17 1.27 -3.41
N ALA A 88 -14.29 2.20 -3.79
CA ALA A 88 -12.84 1.99 -3.73
C ALA A 88 -12.37 1.77 -2.28
N TYR A 89 -12.86 2.60 -1.36
CA TYR A 89 -12.57 2.44 0.07
C TYR A 89 -13.14 1.12 0.63
N LYS A 90 -14.35 0.72 0.26
CA LYS A 90 -14.92 -0.58 0.70
C LYS A 90 -14.11 -1.76 0.16
N ARG A 91 -13.59 -1.69 -1.06
CA ARG A 91 -12.70 -2.72 -1.62
C ARG A 91 -11.40 -2.81 -0.84
N TYR A 92 -10.81 -1.67 -0.49
CA TYR A 92 -9.63 -1.60 0.37
C TYR A 92 -9.90 -2.29 1.72
N ILE A 93 -10.99 -1.92 2.41
CA ILE A 93 -11.33 -2.50 3.71
C ILE A 93 -11.59 -4.01 3.60
N ALA A 94 -12.38 -4.44 2.62
CA ALA A 94 -12.68 -5.85 2.40
C ALA A 94 -11.42 -6.68 2.12
N MET A 95 -10.43 -6.12 1.42
CA MET A 95 -9.14 -6.77 1.19
C MET A 95 -8.40 -7.01 2.51
N PHE A 96 -8.27 -6.00 3.38
CA PHE A 96 -7.61 -6.17 4.68
C PHE A 96 -8.37 -7.09 5.62
N GLU A 97 -9.70 -6.99 5.67
CA GLU A 97 -10.54 -7.88 6.47
C GLU A 97 -10.37 -9.35 6.07
N ALA A 98 -10.20 -9.64 4.77
CA ALA A 98 -9.93 -11.00 4.31
C ALA A 98 -8.60 -11.57 4.83
N PHE A 99 -7.59 -10.71 5.05
CA PHE A 99 -6.32 -11.12 5.64
C PHE A 99 -6.43 -11.31 7.16
N SER A 100 -7.21 -10.46 7.85
CA SER A 100 -7.43 -10.56 9.31
C SER A 100 -8.39 -11.71 9.70
N ALA A 101 -9.35 -12.08 8.84
CA ALA A 101 -10.35 -13.13 9.10
C ALA A 101 -9.76 -14.54 9.26
N SER A 102 -8.47 -14.73 9.01
CA SER A 102 -7.78 -16.02 9.11
C SER A 102 -7.47 -16.47 10.54
N GLY A 103 -8.06 -15.84 11.57
CA GLY A 103 -8.00 -16.29 12.98
C GLY A 103 -6.87 -15.66 13.80
N SER A 104 -6.71 -14.35 13.68
CA SER A 104 -5.48 -13.68 14.08
C SER A 104 -5.74 -12.75 15.29
N ASP A 105 -5.67 -13.31 16.51
CA ASP A 105 -6.00 -12.67 17.82
C ASP A 105 -5.04 -11.52 18.25
N GLY A 106 -4.30 -10.91 17.33
CA GLY A 106 -3.37 -9.80 17.63
C GLY A 106 -2.77 -9.13 16.38
N PRO A 107 -2.15 -7.94 16.51
CA PRO A 107 -1.46 -7.27 15.40
C PRO A 107 -0.37 -8.16 14.79
N GLY A 108 -0.21 -8.12 13.47
CA GLY A 108 0.83 -8.87 12.76
C GLY A 108 0.68 -10.40 12.76
N THR A 109 -0.53 -10.93 12.92
CA THR A 109 -0.77 -12.39 12.90
C THR A 109 -1.31 -12.90 11.55
N SER A 110 -1.57 -12.00 10.60
CA SER A 110 -1.95 -12.31 9.22
C SER A 110 -0.73 -12.61 8.33
N CYS A 111 -0.94 -13.15 7.13
CA CYS A 111 0.16 -13.42 6.18
C CYS A 111 0.88 -12.16 5.69
N ILE A 112 0.24 -11.00 5.80
CA ILE A 112 0.81 -9.70 5.42
C ILE A 112 1.72 -9.11 6.50
N SER A 113 1.84 -9.75 7.66
CA SER A 113 2.81 -9.39 8.71
C SER A 113 4.27 -9.42 8.25
N HIS A 114 4.56 -10.18 7.19
CA HIS A 114 5.87 -10.22 6.56
C HIS A 114 6.18 -8.98 5.71
N ILE A 115 5.17 -8.17 5.35
CA ILE A 115 5.35 -6.95 4.53
C ILE A 115 6.30 -5.99 5.22
N LYS A 116 7.36 -5.62 4.50
CA LYS A 116 8.39 -4.66 4.93
C LYS A 116 8.23 -3.30 4.28
N SER A 117 7.46 -3.19 3.20
CA SER A 117 7.34 -1.98 2.39
C SER A 117 5.97 -1.96 1.74
N ILE A 118 5.20 -0.91 2.02
CA ILE A 118 3.90 -0.70 1.41
C ILE A 118 3.62 0.80 1.23
N LEU A 119 3.35 1.17 -0.02
CA LEU A 119 2.87 2.49 -0.40
C LEU A 119 1.36 2.42 -0.57
N VAL A 120 0.64 3.32 0.08
CA VAL A 120 -0.80 3.48 -0.13
C VAL A 120 -1.04 4.88 -0.66
N THR A 121 -1.64 4.96 -1.85
CA THR A 121 -2.02 6.22 -2.49
C THR A 121 -3.52 6.33 -2.58
N TYR A 122 -4.01 7.54 -2.42
CA TYR A 122 -5.39 7.89 -2.64
C TYR A 122 -5.39 9.03 -3.65
N ASP A 123 -5.88 8.72 -4.86
CA ASP A 123 -5.77 9.60 -6.01
C ASP A 123 -7.13 10.28 -6.23
N HIS A 124 -7.15 11.60 -6.26
CA HIS A 124 -8.34 12.40 -6.54
C HIS A 124 -8.22 13.08 -7.89
N TYR A 125 -9.13 12.74 -8.80
CA TYR A 125 -9.22 13.38 -10.11
C TYR A 125 -10.15 14.60 -10.06
N HIS A 126 -9.60 15.75 -10.43
CA HIS A 126 -10.32 17.00 -10.60
C HIS A 126 -11.06 17.01 -11.94
N HIS A 127 -12.00 17.95 -12.06
CA HIS A 127 -12.87 18.09 -13.22
C HIS A 127 -12.20 18.81 -14.39
N ASN A 128 -11.10 19.51 -14.13
CA ASN A 128 -10.27 20.20 -15.12
C ASN A 128 -9.19 19.29 -15.73
N GLY A 129 -9.09 18.02 -15.30
CA GLY A 129 -8.08 17.07 -15.76
C GLY A 129 -6.89 16.92 -14.82
N ASP A 130 -6.78 17.78 -13.80
CA ASP A 130 -5.72 17.67 -12.79
C ASP A 130 -5.98 16.50 -11.84
N SER A 131 -4.94 16.03 -11.16
CA SER A 131 -5.09 15.05 -10.10
C SER A 131 -4.24 15.39 -8.90
N SER A 132 -4.82 15.30 -7.71
CA SER A 132 -4.08 15.39 -6.46
C SER A 132 -4.00 14.01 -5.82
N THR A 133 -2.81 13.64 -5.37
CA THR A 133 -2.57 12.37 -4.69
C THR A 133 -2.15 12.65 -3.26
N ILE A 134 -2.77 11.95 -2.31
CA ILE A 134 -2.29 11.88 -0.93
C ILE A 134 -2.01 10.42 -0.61
N GLY A 135 -0.90 10.17 0.06
CA GLY A 135 -0.55 8.81 0.41
C GLY A 135 0.36 8.73 1.62
N PHE A 136 0.59 7.50 2.03
CA PHE A 136 1.57 7.19 3.05
C PHE A 136 2.39 5.98 2.66
N TYR A 137 3.63 5.97 3.13
CA TYR A 137 4.57 4.91 2.90
C TYR A 137 5.01 4.32 4.24
N LEU A 138 4.89 3.01 4.36
CA LEU A 138 5.40 2.26 5.50
C LEU A 138 6.62 1.47 5.02
N ASN A 139 7.76 1.64 5.69
CA ASN A 139 9.00 0.94 5.34
C ASN A 139 9.77 0.46 6.58
N TYR A 140 10.29 -0.76 6.51
CA TYR A 140 11.14 -1.38 7.53
C TYR A 140 12.59 -0.88 7.50
N SER A 141 13.14 -0.62 6.32
CA SER A 141 14.58 -0.59 6.07
C SER A 141 15.16 0.82 5.96
N LYS A 142 14.36 1.80 5.51
CA LYS A 142 14.79 3.19 5.35
C LYS A 142 13.58 4.14 5.49
N PRO A 143 13.79 5.41 5.91
CA PRO A 143 12.90 6.49 5.45
C PRO A 143 12.84 6.45 3.91
N GLY A 144 11.77 6.97 3.33
CA GLY A 144 11.37 6.80 1.94
C GLY A 144 12.52 6.88 0.95
N PRO A 145 12.41 6.22 -0.22
CA PRO A 145 13.47 6.22 -1.26
C PRO A 145 13.87 7.60 -1.77
N TYR A 146 13.24 8.65 -1.25
CA TYR A 146 13.26 10.00 -1.71
C TYR A 146 13.42 10.91 -0.48
N GLU A 147 14.59 11.54 -0.32
CA GLU A 147 14.73 12.79 0.43
C GLU A 147 14.03 13.93 -0.34
N LEU A 148 12.79 13.68 -0.80
CA LEU A 148 12.00 14.67 -1.49
C LEU A 148 11.41 15.60 -0.42
N PRO A 149 11.42 16.92 -0.66
CA PRO A 149 11.00 17.93 0.31
C PRO A 149 9.55 17.77 0.79
N ASP A 150 8.73 17.00 0.05
CA ASP A 150 7.29 16.87 0.28
C ASP A 150 6.91 15.63 1.10
N TRP A 151 7.88 14.95 1.72
CA TRP A 151 7.65 13.79 2.57
C TRP A 151 7.77 14.20 4.04
N VAL A 152 6.74 13.94 4.84
CA VAL A 152 6.79 14.16 6.29
C VAL A 152 6.56 12.89 7.04
N ARG A 153 7.50 12.65 7.95
CA ARG A 153 7.49 11.49 8.81
C ARG A 153 6.36 11.60 9.82
N ILE A 154 5.50 10.59 9.85
CA ILE A 154 4.45 10.47 10.86
C ILE A 154 5.12 10.01 12.16
N CYS A 155 5.47 11.01 12.98
CA CYS A 155 6.04 10.91 14.31
C CYS A 155 7.50 10.39 14.40
N GLU A 156 8.33 11.11 15.16
CA GLU A 156 9.63 10.60 15.64
C GLU A 156 9.51 9.73 16.91
N SER A 157 8.34 9.76 17.56
CA SER A 157 8.08 9.05 18.82
C SER A 157 7.32 7.74 18.61
N VAL A 158 7.31 6.88 19.63
CA VAL A 158 6.67 5.56 19.59
C VAL A 158 5.15 5.71 19.52
N VAL A 159 4.60 5.61 18.30
CA VAL A 159 3.16 5.50 18.05
C VAL A 159 2.72 4.07 18.36
N ASP A 160 1.71 3.91 19.20
CA ASP A 160 1.02 2.63 19.33
C ASP A 160 0.15 2.39 18.09
N TRP A 161 0.70 1.69 17.11
CA TRP A 161 0.02 1.36 15.86
C TRP A 161 -1.19 0.43 16.04
N ALA A 162 -1.38 -0.17 17.22
CA ALA A 162 -2.57 -0.94 17.53
C ALA A 162 -3.75 -0.04 17.96
N ASP A 163 -3.49 1.15 18.52
CA ASP A 163 -4.52 2.11 18.95
C ASP A 163 -4.86 3.10 17.83
N PHE A 164 -6.06 2.95 17.28
CA PHE A 164 -6.60 3.85 16.27
C PHE A 164 -6.62 5.32 16.72
N THR A 165 -6.86 5.59 17.99
CA THR A 165 -6.93 6.97 18.51
C THR A 165 -5.56 7.63 18.45
N THR A 166 -4.51 6.90 18.88
CA THR A 166 -3.12 7.35 18.83
C THR A 166 -2.67 7.57 17.37
N VAL A 167 -2.93 6.62 16.47
CA VAL A 167 -2.61 6.76 15.03
C VAL A 167 -3.31 7.95 14.39
N ARG A 168 -4.62 8.10 14.64
CA ARG A 168 -5.41 9.23 14.12
C ARG A 168 -4.86 10.57 14.61
N THR A 169 -4.50 10.65 15.89
CA THR A 169 -3.99 11.89 16.49
C THR A 169 -2.63 12.25 15.90
N ALA A 170 -1.72 11.28 15.76
CA ALA A 170 -0.42 11.50 15.13
C ALA A 170 -0.58 12.01 13.70
N LEU A 171 -1.39 11.33 12.87
CA LEU A 171 -1.65 11.73 11.49
C LEU A 171 -2.23 13.15 11.40
N LEU A 172 -3.23 13.48 12.23
CA LEU A 172 -3.89 14.79 12.19
C LEU A 172 -2.97 15.92 12.66
N ASN A 173 -2.05 15.67 13.58
CA ASN A 173 -1.08 16.65 14.01
C ASN A 173 -0.11 17.00 12.87
N GLU A 174 0.40 15.99 12.16
CA GLU A 174 1.29 16.22 11.01
C GLU A 174 0.56 16.92 9.86
N LEU A 175 -0.66 16.47 9.53
CA LEU A 175 -1.50 17.14 8.53
C LEU A 175 -1.86 18.57 8.92
N GLY A 176 -2.01 18.86 10.21
CA GLY A 176 -2.28 20.21 10.73
C GLY A 176 -1.08 21.14 10.60
N ALA A 177 0.14 20.61 10.73
CA ALA A 177 1.38 21.36 10.53
C ALA A 177 1.64 21.67 9.04
N TRP A 178 1.11 20.83 8.14
CA TRP A 178 1.22 20.98 6.69
C TRP A 178 0.35 22.07 6.06
N VAL A 179 -0.56 22.68 6.82
CA VAL A 179 -1.58 23.56 6.25
C VAL A 179 -0.99 24.90 5.79
N LEU A 180 -0.50 24.93 4.56
CA LEU A 180 -0.53 26.12 3.69
C LEU A 180 -1.97 26.33 3.20
N GLU A 181 -2.40 27.57 2.97
CA GLU A 181 -3.78 27.96 2.61
C GLU A 181 -4.42 27.11 1.48
N GLU A 182 -3.61 26.52 0.58
CA GLU A 182 -4.06 25.71 -0.57
C GLU A 182 -4.49 24.27 -0.18
N THR A 183 -4.03 23.72 0.95
CA THR A 183 -4.36 22.34 1.39
C THR A 183 -5.70 22.20 2.13
N ILE A 184 -6.35 23.30 2.50
CA ILE A 184 -7.65 23.29 3.21
C ILE A 184 -8.72 22.60 2.35
N THR A 185 -8.74 22.91 1.04
CA THR A 185 -9.67 22.32 0.08
C THR A 185 -9.49 20.80 -0.04
N LEU A 186 -8.25 20.32 0.02
CA LEU A 186 -7.94 18.89 -0.08
C LEU A 186 -8.32 18.12 1.17
N LEU A 187 -8.12 18.70 2.35
CA LEU A 187 -8.57 18.09 3.60
C LEU A 187 -10.11 18.07 3.74
N GLU A 188 -10.83 18.86 2.95
CA GLU A 188 -12.29 18.75 2.75
C GLU A 188 -12.66 17.66 1.73
N LEU A 189 -11.84 17.46 0.70
CA LEU A 189 -12.02 16.44 -0.34
C LEU A 189 -11.67 15.02 0.16
N PHE A 190 -10.68 14.89 1.04
CA PHE A 190 -10.26 13.62 1.63
C PHE A 190 -10.92 13.42 3.00
N PRO A 191 -11.70 12.34 3.21
CA PRO A 191 -12.22 12.04 4.53
C PRO A 191 -11.06 11.67 5.45
N ARG A 192 -10.59 12.60 6.30
CA ARG A 192 -9.46 12.39 7.23
C ARG A 192 -9.59 11.11 8.05
N ALA A 193 -10.82 10.77 8.45
CA ALA A 193 -11.14 9.54 9.15
C ALA A 193 -10.80 8.27 8.32
N ARG A 194 -10.97 8.31 7.01
CA ARG A 194 -10.58 7.21 6.10
C ARG A 194 -9.07 7.11 6.00
N LEU A 195 -8.36 8.21 5.79
CA LEU A 195 -6.90 8.18 5.73
C LEU A 195 -6.29 7.62 7.02
N ALA A 196 -6.79 8.08 8.18
CA ALA A 196 -6.41 7.52 9.47
C ALA A 196 -6.73 6.03 9.60
N ALA A 197 -7.91 5.60 9.14
CA ALA A 197 -8.29 4.19 9.18
C ALA A 197 -7.41 3.33 8.27
N MET A 198 -7.10 3.81 7.07
CA MET A 198 -6.22 3.12 6.13
C MET A 198 -4.82 2.96 6.72
N LEU A 199 -4.25 4.05 7.24
CA LEU A 199 -2.95 4.02 7.90
C LEU A 199 -2.92 3.07 9.09
N TRP A 200 -3.93 3.15 9.97
CA TRP A 200 -4.04 2.25 11.12
C TRP A 200 -4.12 0.79 10.72
N PHE A 201 -4.95 0.43 9.72
CA PHE A 201 -5.03 -0.95 9.22
C PHE A 201 -3.68 -1.45 8.69
N CYS A 202 -3.02 -0.66 7.84
CA CYS A 202 -1.70 -1.01 7.31
C CYS A 202 -0.67 -1.19 8.43
N ALA A 203 -0.58 -0.24 9.36
CA ALA A 203 0.43 -0.26 10.41
C ALA A 203 0.21 -1.42 11.39
N LYS A 204 -1.05 -1.70 11.74
CA LYS A 204 -1.43 -2.80 12.63
C LYS A 204 -1.13 -4.17 12.01
N GLU A 205 -1.44 -4.35 10.73
CA GLU A 205 -1.28 -5.65 10.05
C GLU A 205 0.14 -5.88 9.51
N CYS A 206 0.89 -4.81 9.23
CA CYS A 206 2.26 -4.84 8.72
C CYS A 206 3.24 -4.21 9.72
N PRO A 207 3.44 -4.78 10.93
CA PRO A 207 4.24 -4.14 11.98
C PRO A 207 5.72 -3.99 11.61
N LEU A 208 6.24 -4.81 10.68
CA LEU A 208 7.59 -4.63 10.16
C LEU A 208 7.71 -3.33 9.34
N ALA A 209 6.74 -3.06 8.46
CA ALA A 209 6.70 -1.85 7.66
C ALA A 209 6.43 -0.60 8.51
N ALA A 210 5.65 -0.71 9.60
CA ALA A 210 5.27 0.41 10.46
C ALA A 210 6.43 1.05 11.28
N LYS A 211 7.69 0.61 11.07
CA LYS A 211 8.87 1.19 11.73
C LYS A 211 9.17 2.61 11.27
N HIS A 212 8.97 2.87 9.98
CA HIS A 212 9.09 4.19 9.37
C HIS A 212 7.80 4.45 8.60
N VAL A 213 7.09 5.49 8.99
CA VAL A 213 5.85 5.91 8.34
C VAL A 213 6.02 7.33 7.88
N GLU A 214 5.77 7.55 6.60
CA GLU A 214 5.85 8.88 5.98
C GLU A 214 4.57 9.16 5.24
N LEU A 215 4.16 10.42 5.32
CA LEU A 215 3.09 11.00 4.55
C LEU A 215 3.71 11.75 3.38
N TRP A 216 3.07 11.68 2.22
CA TRP A 216 3.43 12.48 1.07
C TRP A 216 2.18 12.99 0.37
N TYR A 217 2.37 14.05 -0.40
CA TYR A 217 1.34 14.66 -1.22
C TYR A 217 1.97 15.17 -2.52
N ASP A 218 1.19 15.11 -3.59
CA ASP A 218 1.62 15.56 -4.91
C ASP A 218 0.41 16.09 -5.69
N GLU A 219 0.58 17.27 -6.28
CA GLU A 219 -0.32 17.81 -7.29
C GLU A 219 0.29 17.55 -8.66
N LEU A 220 -0.25 16.55 -9.33
CA LEU A 220 0.09 16.33 -10.72
C LEU A 220 -0.76 17.29 -11.56
N ASP A 221 -0.16 18.44 -11.90
CA ASP A 221 -0.59 19.26 -13.01
C ASP A 221 -0.40 18.44 -14.29
N TYR A 222 -1.48 17.82 -14.77
CA TYR A 222 -1.51 17.35 -16.15
C TYR A 222 -1.59 18.57 -17.05
N PHE A 223 -0.45 19.22 -17.28
CA PHE A 223 -0.28 19.99 -18.50
C PHE A 223 -0.48 19.01 -19.66
N TYR A 224 -1.71 18.93 -20.16
CA TYR A 224 -1.99 18.56 -21.53
C TYR A 224 -1.14 19.51 -22.39
N ARG A 225 0.10 19.11 -22.70
CA ARG A 225 0.77 19.59 -23.88
C ARG A 225 -0.07 19.06 -25.02
N ASP A 226 -0.92 19.94 -25.50
CA ASP A 226 -1.63 19.82 -26.75
C ASP A 226 -0.54 19.72 -27.84
N ASP A 227 -0.06 18.50 -28.10
CA ASP A 227 0.80 18.20 -29.27
C ASP A 227 -0.07 18.20 -30.55
N SER A 228 -0.87 19.25 -30.72
CA SER A 228 -1.66 19.52 -31.92
C SER A 228 -1.00 20.56 -32.83
N ASP A 229 0.34 20.60 -32.83
CA ASP A 229 1.14 21.19 -33.90
C ASP A 229 1.99 20.09 -34.57
N SER A 230 1.37 19.29 -35.43
CA SER A 230 2.06 18.59 -36.54
C SER A 230 1.16 18.39 -37.75
#